data_AF-A0A8T3N6F3-F1
#
_entry.id   AF-A0A8T3N6F3-F1
#
_cell.length_a   1.000
_cell.length_b   1.000
_cell.length_c   1.000
_cell.angle_alpha   90.00
_cell.angle_beta   90.00
_cell.angle_gamma   90.00
#
_symmetry.space_group_name_H-M   'P 1'
#
loop_
_entity.id
_entity.type
_entity.pdbx_description
1 polymer ?
#
loop_
_entity_poly.entity_id
_entity_poly.type
_entity_poly.pdbx_seq_one_letter_code
_entity_poly.pdbx_strand_id
1 'polypeptide(L)'
;SVISPEGCASILWRTPDEAATAAVAMKMTAPEQQALGVIDIVIPEPGAGAHTDPTETARRIRRVVTEQLDALVRLPLDDLVEARYRRFRTLGPFREVEAPPAPTPERPGIGDRLRNLFDPARRSGLPSIPAGRRDELPARDEV
;
A
#
# COMPACT_ATOMS: atom_id res chain seq x y z
N SER A 1 -15.93 7.57 3.27
CA SER A 1 -14.93 8.65 3.22
C SER A 1 -13.88 8.42 4.30
N VAL A 2 -12.62 8.80 4.05
CA VAL A 2 -11.53 8.69 5.06
C VAL A 2 -11.57 9.84 6.07
N ILE A 3 -12.06 11.01 5.66
CA ILE A 3 -12.24 12.21 6.49
C ILE A 3 -13.57 12.89 6.09
N SER A 4 -14.18 13.69 6.97
CA SER A 4 -15.36 14.48 6.56
C SER A 4 -14.96 15.54 5.52
N PRO A 5 -15.88 15.96 4.62
CA PRO A 5 -15.61 17.04 3.68
C PRO A 5 -15.17 18.34 4.37
N GLU A 6 -15.76 18.69 5.50
CA GLU A 6 -15.44 19.89 6.29
C GLU A 6 -14.02 19.82 6.87
N GLY A 7 -13.62 18.64 7.34
CA GLY A 7 -12.26 18.40 7.80
C GLY A 7 -11.23 18.48 6.67
N CYS A 8 -11.55 17.89 5.51
CA CYS A 8 -10.71 18.01 4.31
C CYS A 8 -10.57 19.46 3.85
N ALA A 9 -11.68 20.21 3.81
CA ALA A 9 -11.73 21.62 3.48
C ALA A 9 -10.87 22.46 4.44
N SER A 10 -10.99 22.21 5.74
CA SER A 10 -10.22 22.93 6.77
C SER A 10 -8.71 22.67 6.66
N ILE A 11 -8.28 21.50 6.20
CA ILE A 11 -6.86 21.15 6.04
C ILE A 11 -6.30 21.71 4.73
N LEU A 12 -6.99 21.47 3.60
CA LEU A 12 -6.48 21.79 2.26
C LEU A 12 -6.77 23.25 1.85
N TRP A 13 -7.93 23.79 2.24
CA TRP A 13 -8.36 25.16 1.92
C TRP A 13 -8.32 26.12 3.11
N ARG A 14 -7.95 25.65 4.31
CA ARG A 14 -7.90 26.46 5.55
C ARG A 14 -9.25 27.10 5.92
N THR A 15 -10.35 26.57 5.41
CA THR A 15 -11.71 26.98 5.75
C THR A 15 -12.67 25.79 5.62
N PRO A 16 -13.66 25.63 6.50
CA PRO A 16 -14.71 24.62 6.33
C PRO A 16 -15.71 24.95 5.22
N ASP A 17 -15.78 26.20 4.75
CA ASP A 17 -16.77 26.64 3.76
C ASP A 17 -16.63 25.93 2.41
N GLU A 18 -15.44 25.41 2.12
CA GLU A 18 -15.13 24.64 0.90
C GLU A 18 -15.53 23.15 1.01
N ALA A 19 -16.38 22.77 1.96
CA ALA A 19 -16.82 21.39 2.17
C ALA A 19 -17.46 20.77 0.91
N ALA A 20 -18.27 21.52 0.16
CA ALA A 20 -18.88 21.03 -1.08
C ALA A 20 -17.82 20.71 -2.15
N THR A 21 -16.85 21.61 -2.33
CA THR A 21 -15.71 21.42 -3.24
C THR A 21 -14.87 20.22 -2.83
N ALA A 22 -14.58 20.08 -1.53
CA ALA A 22 -13.86 18.95 -0.98
C ALA A 22 -14.62 17.63 -1.21
N ALA A 23 -15.94 17.60 -1.00
CA ALA A 23 -16.75 16.41 -1.20
C ALA A 23 -16.67 15.88 -2.65
N VAL A 24 -16.76 16.79 -3.63
CA VAL A 24 -16.61 16.47 -5.06
C VAL A 24 -15.20 15.99 -5.37
N ALA A 25 -14.17 16.69 -4.88
CA ALA A 25 -12.77 16.32 -5.11
C ALA A 25 -12.43 14.93 -4.54
N MET A 26 -13.05 14.56 -3.41
CA MET A 26 -12.88 13.27 -2.74
C MET A 26 -13.65 12.12 -3.40
N LYS A 27 -14.53 12.40 -4.38
CA LYS A 27 -15.29 11.38 -5.13
C LYS A 27 -16.04 10.37 -4.25
N MET A 28 -16.72 10.84 -3.21
CA MET A 28 -17.26 9.98 -2.15
C MET A 28 -18.63 9.35 -2.42
N THR A 29 -19.25 9.63 -3.57
CA THR A 29 -20.57 9.06 -3.90
C THR A 29 -20.48 7.59 -4.30
N ALA A 30 -21.57 6.84 -4.15
CA ALA A 30 -21.58 5.41 -4.47
C ALA A 30 -21.20 5.10 -5.94
N PRO A 31 -21.69 5.83 -6.96
CA PRO A 31 -21.28 5.59 -8.35
C PRO A 31 -19.78 5.85 -8.58
N GLU A 32 -19.22 6.88 -7.96
CA GLU A 32 -17.79 7.18 -8.08
C GLU A 32 -16.93 6.11 -7.41
N GLN A 33 -17.31 5.65 -6.22
CA GLN A 33 -16.62 4.57 -5.51
C GLN A 33 -16.71 3.24 -6.27
N GLN A 34 -17.83 2.99 -6.96
CA GLN A 34 -17.97 1.84 -7.85
C GLN A 34 -17.06 1.97 -9.07
N ALA A 35 -16.99 3.16 -9.69
CA ALA A 35 -16.08 3.43 -10.82
C ALA A 35 -14.59 3.32 -10.43
N LEU A 36 -14.25 3.59 -9.17
CA LEU A 36 -12.91 3.37 -8.60
C LEU A 36 -12.63 1.90 -8.23
N GLY A 37 -13.63 1.01 -8.32
CA GLY A 37 -13.51 -0.41 -7.98
C GLY A 37 -13.44 -0.71 -6.49
N VAL A 38 -13.79 0.25 -5.62
CA VAL A 38 -13.76 0.07 -4.16
C VAL A 38 -14.96 -0.75 -3.69
N ILE A 39 -16.13 -0.50 -4.27
CA ILE A 39 -17.38 -1.24 -4.01
C ILE A 39 -17.84 -1.99 -5.26
N ASP A 40 -18.58 -3.08 -5.08
CA ASP A 40 -19.03 -3.92 -6.19
C ASP A 40 -20.41 -3.50 -6.73
N ILE A 41 -21.34 -3.17 -5.82
CA ILE A 41 -22.74 -2.97 -6.14
C ILE A 41 -23.25 -1.71 -5.44
N VAL A 42 -23.99 -0.88 -6.20
CA VAL A 42 -24.79 0.22 -5.68
C VAL A 42 -26.24 -0.25 -5.59
N ILE A 43 -26.82 -0.21 -4.39
CA ILE A 43 -28.22 -0.59 -4.18
C ILE A 43 -29.09 0.66 -4.39
N PRO A 44 -30.02 0.66 -5.36
CA PRO A 44 -30.84 1.83 -5.63
C PRO A 44 -31.83 2.08 -4.49
N GLU A 45 -31.98 3.35 -4.10
CA GLU A 45 -32.98 3.77 -3.12
C GLU A 45 -34.40 3.81 -3.74
N PRO A 46 -35.48 3.61 -2.95
CA PRO A 46 -36.85 3.79 -3.41
C PRO A 46 -37.23 5.28 -3.48
N GLY A 47 -38.05 5.65 -4.45
CA GLY A 47 -38.70 6.96 -4.52
C GLY A 47 -37.75 8.14 -4.32
N ALA A 48 -38.04 8.98 -3.30
CA ALA A 48 -37.24 10.15 -2.94
C ALA A 48 -36.14 9.86 -1.90
N GLY A 49 -35.88 8.58 -1.61
CA GLY A 49 -34.77 8.13 -0.78
C GLY A 49 -35.13 6.96 0.14
N ALA A 50 -34.13 6.30 0.71
CA ALA A 50 -34.27 5.13 1.57
C ALA A 50 -35.20 5.33 2.77
N HIS A 51 -35.23 6.56 3.30
CA HIS A 51 -36.09 6.96 4.41
C HIS A 51 -37.58 6.98 4.06
N THR A 52 -37.94 7.07 2.78
CA THR A 52 -39.34 7.18 2.34
C THR A 52 -40.07 5.85 2.30
N ASP A 53 -39.34 4.77 2.03
CA ASP A 53 -39.84 3.40 2.14
C ASP A 53 -38.74 2.49 2.72
N PRO A 54 -38.62 2.44 4.06
CA PRO A 54 -37.65 1.58 4.73
C PRO A 54 -37.90 0.09 4.46
N THR A 55 -39.15 -0.30 4.20
CA THR A 55 -39.53 -1.70 3.97
C THR A 55 -39.00 -2.17 2.62
N GLU A 56 -39.23 -1.39 1.57
CA GLU A 56 -38.68 -1.67 0.24
C GLU A 56 -37.15 -1.59 0.24
N THR A 57 -36.56 -0.61 0.92
CA THR A 57 -35.12 -0.52 1.09
C THR A 57 -34.55 -1.80 1.71
N ALA A 58 -35.15 -2.29 2.80
CA ALA A 58 -34.74 -3.53 3.44
C ALA A 58 -34.88 -4.75 2.52
N ARG A 59 -35.95 -4.83 1.70
CA ARG A 59 -36.11 -5.89 0.70
C ARG A 59 -34.99 -5.86 -0.34
N ARG A 60 -34.64 -4.69 -0.87
CA ARG A 60 -33.55 -4.53 -1.84
C ARG A 60 -32.20 -4.94 -1.25
N ILE A 61 -31.90 -4.51 -0.02
CA ILE A 61 -30.69 -4.91 0.71
C ILE A 61 -30.66 -6.42 0.90
N ARG A 62 -31.74 -7.02 1.43
CA ARG A 62 -31.84 -8.46 1.65
C ARG A 62 -31.54 -9.24 0.37
N ARG A 63 -32.18 -8.85 -0.74
CA ARG A 63 -32.00 -9.51 -2.04
C ARG A 63 -30.51 -9.53 -2.43
N VAL A 64 -29.85 -8.37 -2.43
CA VAL A 64 -28.44 -8.27 -2.83
C VAL A 64 -27.53 -9.04 -1.88
N VAL A 65 -27.72 -8.90 -0.56
CA VAL A 65 -26.90 -9.61 0.43
C VAL A 65 -27.03 -11.13 0.30
N THR A 66 -28.25 -11.65 0.13
CA THR A 66 -28.48 -13.09 -0.06
C THR A 66 -27.85 -13.58 -1.36
N GLU A 67 -28.03 -12.87 -2.49
CA GLU A 67 -27.41 -13.22 -3.77
C GLU A 67 -25.88 -13.28 -3.67
N GLN A 68 -25.25 -12.28 -3.03
CA GLN A 68 -23.80 -12.24 -2.87
C GLN A 68 -23.30 -13.33 -1.91
N LEU A 69 -24.00 -13.56 -0.80
CA LEU A 69 -23.63 -14.61 0.14
C LEU A 69 -23.72 -16.00 -0.51
N ASP A 70 -24.81 -16.27 -1.23
CA ASP A 70 -25.00 -17.54 -1.94
C ASP A 70 -23.87 -17.79 -2.95
N ALA A 71 -23.42 -16.75 -3.64
CA ALA A 71 -22.29 -16.84 -4.57
C ALA A 71 -20.98 -17.17 -3.84
N LEU A 72 -20.71 -16.52 -2.71
CA LEU A 72 -19.47 -16.70 -1.94
C LEU A 72 -19.39 -18.06 -1.24
N VAL A 73 -20.51 -18.56 -0.71
CA VAL A 73 -20.55 -19.86 0.01
C VAL A 73 -20.27 -21.04 -0.92
N ARG A 74 -20.45 -20.87 -2.24
CA ARG A 74 -20.11 -21.88 -3.25
C ARG A 74 -18.62 -21.96 -3.59
N LEU A 75 -17.80 -21.01 -3.13
CA LEU A 75 -16.36 -21.00 -3.38
C LEU A 75 -15.62 -21.85 -2.33
N PRO A 76 -14.60 -22.63 -2.73
CA PRO A 76 -13.68 -23.24 -1.78
C PRO A 76 -13.02 -22.19 -0.88
N LEU A 77 -12.70 -22.58 0.36
CA LEU A 77 -12.14 -21.65 1.35
C LEU A 77 -10.85 -21.00 0.87
N ASP A 78 -9.94 -21.77 0.29
CA ASP A 78 -8.64 -21.29 -0.19
C ASP A 78 -8.82 -20.24 -1.30
N ASP A 79 -9.73 -20.49 -2.24
CA ASP A 79 -10.08 -19.55 -3.31
C ASP A 79 -10.70 -18.26 -2.76
N LEU A 80 -11.55 -18.37 -1.73
CA LEU A 80 -12.20 -17.22 -1.10
C LEU A 80 -11.19 -16.32 -0.36
N VAL A 81 -10.21 -16.92 0.31
CA VAL A 81 -9.12 -16.19 0.97
C VAL A 81 -8.21 -15.52 -0.05
N GLU A 82 -7.81 -16.23 -1.10
CA GLU A 82 -6.95 -15.69 -2.15
C GLU A 82 -7.65 -14.57 -2.94
N ALA A 83 -8.93 -14.75 -3.28
CA ALA A 83 -9.72 -13.71 -3.93
C ALA A 83 -9.81 -12.43 -3.09
N ARG A 84 -10.02 -12.58 -1.77
CA ARG A 84 -10.01 -11.44 -0.84
C ARG A 84 -8.66 -10.75 -0.81
N TYR A 85 -7.56 -11.51 -0.76
CA TYR A 85 -6.20 -10.96 -0.76
C TYR A 85 -5.95 -10.14 -2.03
N ARG A 86 -6.23 -10.71 -3.21
CA ARG A 86 -6.08 -10.03 -4.50
C ARG A 86 -6.92 -8.77 -4.60
N ARG A 87 -8.19 -8.82 -4.16
CA ARG A 87 -9.09 -7.66 -4.15
C ARG A 87 -8.43 -6.48 -3.46
N PHE A 88 -7.95 -6.65 -2.24
CA PHE A 88 -7.35 -5.53 -1.52
C PHE A 88 -5.99 -5.10 -2.08
N ARG A 89 -5.20 -6.04 -2.62
CA ARG A 89 -3.87 -5.71 -3.16
C ARG A 89 -3.90 -4.91 -4.46
N THR A 90 -5.00 -4.99 -5.21
CA THR A 90 -5.23 -4.26 -6.46
C THR A 90 -5.80 -2.85 -6.24
N LEU A 91 -6.28 -2.52 -5.03
CA LEU A 91 -6.77 -1.19 -4.73
C LEU A 91 -5.62 -0.17 -4.62
N GLY A 92 -5.77 0.95 -5.31
CA GLY A 92 -4.82 2.06 -5.26
C GLY A 92 -3.71 1.95 -6.31
N PRO A 93 -3.85 2.65 -7.46
CA PRO A 93 -2.78 2.71 -8.44
C PRO A 93 -1.59 3.51 -7.87
N PHE A 94 -0.37 3.03 -8.11
CA PHE A 94 0.85 3.73 -7.78
C PHE A 94 1.80 3.72 -8.97
N ARG A 95 2.72 4.69 -8.99
CA ARG A 95 3.82 4.72 -9.94
C ARG A 95 5.12 4.56 -9.17
N GLU A 96 5.93 3.60 -9.57
CA GLU A 96 7.29 3.49 -9.04
C GLU A 96 8.10 4.70 -9.51
N VAL A 97 8.80 5.32 -8.57
CA VAL A 97 9.75 6.39 -8.85
C VAL A 97 11.12 5.82 -8.54
N GLU A 98 12.00 5.80 -9.53
CA GLU A 98 13.38 5.37 -9.33
C GLU A 98 14.02 6.24 -8.26
N ALA A 99 14.45 5.60 -7.16
CA ALA A 99 15.11 6.31 -6.08
C ALA A 99 16.45 6.87 -6.59
N PRO A 100 16.83 8.11 -6.24
CA PRO A 100 18.16 8.59 -6.54
C PRO A 100 19.19 7.63 -5.94
N PRO A 101 20.29 7.34 -6.67
CA PRO A 101 21.31 6.40 -6.20
C PRO A 101 21.80 6.87 -4.82
N ALA A 102 22.00 5.91 -3.91
CA ALA A 102 22.53 6.20 -2.59
C ALA A 102 23.81 7.06 -2.74
N PRO A 103 23.99 8.10 -1.89
CA PRO A 103 25.21 8.89 -1.92
C PRO A 103 26.40 7.94 -1.79
N THR A 104 27.34 8.04 -2.73
CA THR A 104 28.56 7.24 -2.66
C THR A 104 29.26 7.60 -1.36
N PRO A 105 29.68 6.65 -0.51
CA PRO A 105 30.40 6.97 0.70
C PRO A 105 31.62 7.82 0.34
N GLU A 106 31.76 8.98 1.00
CA GLU A 106 32.88 9.87 0.76
C GLU A 106 34.17 9.08 1.00
N ARG A 107 35.00 8.96 -0.05
CA ARG A 107 36.31 8.34 0.11
C ARG A 107 37.07 9.21 1.12
N PRO A 108 37.62 8.65 2.22
CA PRO A 108 38.37 9.44 3.20
C PRO A 108 39.42 10.26 2.46
N GLY A 109 39.54 11.54 2.84
CA GLY A 109 40.48 12.46 2.22
C GLY A 109 41.91 11.96 2.40
N ILE A 110 42.86 12.50 1.64
CA ILE A 110 44.28 12.15 1.82
C ILE A 110 44.70 12.39 3.29
N GLY A 111 44.20 13.46 3.91
CA GLY A 111 44.43 13.74 5.34
C GLY A 111 43.90 12.66 6.29
N ASP A 112 42.69 12.14 6.05
CA ASP A 112 42.11 11.05 6.85
C ASP A 112 42.86 9.74 6.63
N ARG A 113 43.30 9.46 5.40
CA ARG A 113 44.12 8.29 5.08
C ARG A 113 45.50 8.38 5.74
N LEU A 114 46.14 9.55 5.70
CA LEU A 114 47.42 9.77 6.37
C LEU A 114 47.25 9.63 7.89
N ARG A 115 46.21 10.24 8.48
CA ARG A 115 45.89 10.11 9.90
C ARG A 115 45.69 8.65 10.29
N ASN A 116 44.93 7.88 9.50
CA ASN A 116 44.70 6.46 9.72
C ASN A 116 45.97 5.60 9.51
N LEU A 117 46.87 5.98 8.60
CA LEU A 117 48.16 5.30 8.36
C LEU A 117 49.16 5.51 9.50
N PHE A 118 49.09 6.67 10.15
CA PHE A 118 49.94 7.04 11.28
C PHE A 118 49.30 6.75 12.65
N ASP A 119 48.05 6.27 12.70
CA ASP A 119 47.37 5.88 13.93
C ASP A 119 48.04 4.63 14.55
N PRO A 120 48.74 4.77 15.70
CA PRO A 120 49.45 3.67 16.33
C PRO A 120 48.52 2.60 16.91
N ALA A 121 47.24 2.93 17.17
CA ALA A 121 46.25 1.97 17.68
C ALA A 121 45.80 0.94 16.62
N ARG A 122 46.01 1.22 15.33
CA ARG A 122 45.66 0.31 14.21
C ARG A 122 46.86 -0.40 13.59
N ARG A 123 48.10 -0.08 14.00
CA ARG A 123 49.34 -0.69 13.48
C ARG A 123 49.58 -2.14 13.93
N SER A 124 48.74 -2.69 14.81
CA SER A 124 48.84 -4.07 15.29
C SER A 124 48.21 -5.12 14.36
N GLY A 125 47.76 -4.74 13.15
CA GLY A 125 47.12 -5.64 12.20
C GLY A 125 47.73 -5.61 10.80
N LEU A 126 49.04 -5.86 10.66
CA LEU A 126 49.54 -6.38 9.38
C LEU A 126 48.97 -7.80 9.22
N PRO A 127 48.19 -8.10 8.17
CA PRO A 127 47.76 -9.47 7.94
C PRO A 127 49.02 -10.31 7.68
N SER A 128 49.25 -11.31 8.52
CA SER A 128 50.18 -12.39 8.20
C SER A 128 49.71 -13.02 6.89
N ILE A 129 50.58 -13.07 5.89
CA ILE A 129 50.30 -13.81 4.66
C ILE A 129 50.13 -15.28 5.06
N PRO A 130 48.95 -15.90 4.91
CA PRO A 130 48.82 -17.33 5.16
C PRO A 130 49.59 -18.05 4.05
N ALA A 131 50.54 -18.90 4.42
CA ALA A 131 51.15 -19.85 3.51
C ALA A 131 50.03 -20.68 2.87
N GLY A 132 50.00 -20.73 1.54
CA GLY A 132 48.85 -21.25 0.80
C GLY A 132 48.49 -22.69 1.12
N ARG A 133 47.22 -23.02 0.91
CA ARG A 133 46.81 -24.38 0.55
C ARG A 133 45.96 -24.30 -0.69
N ARG A 134 46.48 -24.92 -1.75
CA ARG A 134 45.75 -25.26 -2.98
C ARG A 134 44.63 -26.24 -2.61
N ASP A 135 43.59 -26.20 -3.42
CA ASP A 135 42.53 -27.21 -3.56
C ASP A 135 41.39 -27.14 -2.54
N GLU A 136 40.30 -26.47 -2.93
CA GLU A 136 38.92 -26.98 -2.77
C GLU A 136 37.97 -26.19 -3.70
N LEU A 137 37.31 -26.89 -4.62
CA LEU A 137 36.32 -26.38 -5.58
C LEU A 137 34.96 -26.18 -4.89
N PRO A 138 34.10 -25.25 -5.38
CA PRO A 138 32.82 -24.96 -4.74
C PRO A 138 31.83 -26.13 -4.91
N ALA A 139 31.27 -26.59 -3.79
CA ALA A 139 30.17 -27.54 -3.80
C ALA A 139 28.86 -26.85 -4.23
N ARG A 140 28.13 -27.56 -5.10
CA ARG A 140 26.83 -27.20 -5.67
C ARG A 140 25.70 -27.57 -4.72
N ASP A 141 24.59 -26.86 -4.91
CA ASP A 141 23.21 -27.18 -4.53
C ASP A 141 22.81 -27.09 -3.06
N GLU A 142 21.78 -26.28 -2.79
CA GLU A 142 20.60 -26.66 -2.01
C GLU A 142 19.45 -25.65 -2.24
N VAL A 143 18.41 -26.16 -2.91
CA VAL A 143 16.95 -25.85 -2.94
C VAL A 143 16.46 -24.41 -2.75
#